data_AF-A0A8T1VRF3-F1
#
_entry.id   AF-A0A8T1VRF3-F1
#
_cell.length_a   1.000
_cell.length_b   1.000
_cell.length_c   1.000
_cell.angle_alpha   90.00
_cell.angle_beta   90.00
_cell.angle_gamma   90.00
#
_symmetry.space_group_name_H-M   'P 1'
#
loop_
_entity.id
_entity.type
_entity.pdbx_description
1 polymer ?
#
loop_
_entity_poly.entity_id
_entity_poly.type
_entity_poly.pdbx_seq_one_letter_code
_entity_poly.pdbx_strand_id
1 'polypeptide(L)'
;MPPDKTKLLRHRWDMHALQALAKRDPNELKRVFSELKDLPELAVDTQVKTFGFGAPMQFRTFGFFDKASAASSSASVALFERVVDGDTMLLLALRQYDPICAIALIKLGASLHVSNSQNENPLQATFDAMAFLRLHPEGVSQDQPENGGNCGLLQLRAEYEALFSVLHDELATFYDKQKADVERGLRELYQRFAPDRVSKIQIQLETYAYREHSLLESAKAKYML
;
A
#
# COMPACT_ATOMS: atom_id res chain seq x y z
N MET A 1 22.59 -29.97 -4.62
CA MET A 1 22.63 -29.49 -3.22
C MET A 1 21.71 -28.30 -3.11
N PRO A 2 20.77 -28.26 -2.16
CA PRO A 2 20.06 -27.00 -1.89
C PRO A 2 21.10 -25.97 -1.41
N PRO A 3 20.97 -24.69 -1.78
CA PRO A 3 21.89 -23.66 -1.35
C PRO A 3 21.89 -23.59 0.19
N ASP A 4 23.09 -23.49 0.76
CA ASP A 4 23.33 -23.40 2.19
C ASP A 4 22.53 -22.22 2.75
N LYS A 5 21.52 -22.51 3.58
CA LYS A 5 20.62 -21.48 4.12
C LYS A 5 21.42 -20.63 5.09
N THR A 6 21.72 -19.39 4.71
CA THR A 6 22.42 -18.43 5.56
C THR A 6 21.74 -18.38 6.94
N LYS A 7 22.53 -18.55 8.00
CA LYS A 7 22.04 -18.53 9.38
C LYS A 7 21.42 -17.17 9.69
N LEU A 8 20.17 -17.15 10.16
CA LEU A 8 19.49 -15.91 10.57
C LEU A 8 20.27 -15.24 11.70
N LEU A 9 20.67 -14.00 11.48
CA LEU A 9 21.33 -13.18 12.49
C LEU A 9 20.26 -12.49 13.34
N ARG A 10 20.09 -12.98 14.57
CA ARG A 10 19.04 -12.54 15.52
C ARG A 10 18.94 -11.02 15.69
N HIS A 11 20.08 -10.34 15.74
CA HIS A 11 20.16 -8.89 15.93
C HIS A 11 19.98 -8.08 14.62
N ARG A 12 19.88 -8.76 13.47
CA ARG A 12 19.77 -8.18 12.11
C ARG A 12 18.57 -8.75 11.34
N TRP A 13 17.50 -9.10 12.06
CA TRP A 13 16.28 -9.64 11.43
C TRP A 13 15.66 -8.66 10.43
N ASP A 14 15.79 -7.36 10.68
CA ASP A 14 15.37 -6.27 9.82
C ASP A 14 16.04 -6.33 8.44
N MET A 15 17.35 -6.58 8.42
CA MET A 15 18.10 -6.78 7.18
C MET A 15 17.63 -8.03 6.42
N HIS A 16 17.41 -9.14 7.10
CA HIS A 16 16.88 -10.37 6.48
C HIS A 16 15.47 -10.17 5.92
N ALA A 17 14.59 -9.47 6.66
CA ALA A 17 13.23 -9.18 6.24
C ALA A 17 13.19 -8.27 5.00
N LEU A 18 14.01 -7.20 4.98
CA LEU A 18 14.12 -6.32 3.82
C LEU A 18 14.72 -7.02 2.60
N GLN A 19 15.71 -7.89 2.79
CA GLN A 19 16.28 -8.69 1.69
C GLN A 19 15.27 -9.71 1.14
N ALA A 20 14.49 -10.36 2.00
CA ALA A 20 13.42 -11.26 1.58
C ALA A 20 12.38 -10.50 0.77
N LEU A 21 11.98 -9.30 1.23
CA LEU A 21 11.05 -8.44 0.51
C LEU A 21 11.59 -7.99 -0.85
N ALA A 22 12.85 -7.54 -0.92
CA ALA A 22 13.48 -7.13 -2.18
C ALA A 22 13.65 -8.28 -3.19
N LYS A 23 13.70 -9.53 -2.70
CA LYS A 23 13.78 -10.74 -3.53
C LYS A 23 12.42 -11.35 -3.83
N ARG A 24 11.33 -10.74 -3.36
CA ARG A 24 9.98 -11.28 -3.51
C ARG A 24 9.82 -12.68 -2.88
N ASP A 25 10.49 -12.92 -1.74
CA ASP A 25 10.56 -14.22 -1.06
C ASP A 25 9.63 -14.28 0.18
N PRO A 26 8.36 -14.69 0.02
CA PRO A 26 7.43 -14.78 1.13
C PRO A 26 7.78 -15.88 2.13
N ASN A 27 8.57 -16.88 1.74
CA ASN A 27 8.93 -17.98 2.62
C ASN A 27 10.03 -17.54 3.57
N GLU A 28 11.02 -16.79 3.10
CA GLU A 28 12.04 -16.21 3.96
C GLU A 28 11.43 -15.15 4.90
N LEU A 29 10.44 -14.36 4.45
CA LEU A 29 9.69 -13.46 5.35
C LEU A 29 9.03 -14.24 6.51
N LYS A 30 8.27 -15.28 6.19
CA LYS A 30 7.65 -16.15 7.21
C LYS A 30 8.70 -16.73 8.15
N ARG A 31 9.83 -17.18 7.61
CA ARG A 31 10.93 -17.75 8.39
C ARG A 31 11.51 -16.74 9.37
N VAL A 32 11.79 -15.52 8.92
CA VAL A 32 12.33 -14.43 9.76
C VAL A 32 11.41 -14.16 10.96
N PHE A 33 10.11 -14.04 10.73
CA PHE A 33 9.15 -13.69 11.78
C PHE A 33 8.67 -14.88 12.63
N SER A 34 8.88 -16.14 12.20
CA SER A 34 8.46 -17.33 12.96
C SER A 34 9.61 -18.05 13.69
N GLU A 35 10.83 -18.09 13.14
CA GLU A 35 11.96 -18.79 13.76
C GLU A 35 12.61 -17.97 14.89
N LEU A 36 12.44 -16.63 14.87
CA LEU A 36 13.02 -15.74 15.87
C LEU A 36 12.07 -15.51 17.05
N LYS A 37 12.19 -16.37 18.07
CA LYS A 37 11.32 -16.39 19.26
C LYS A 37 11.32 -15.14 20.17
N ASP A 38 12.30 -14.24 20.01
CA ASP A 38 12.45 -13.03 20.85
C ASP A 38 12.17 -11.75 20.06
N LEU A 39 11.43 -11.84 18.95
CA LEU A 39 10.99 -10.64 18.25
C LEU A 39 9.93 -9.93 19.08
N PRO A 40 9.97 -8.58 19.12
CA PRO A 40 8.85 -7.81 19.63
C PRO A 40 7.55 -8.21 18.92
N GLU A 41 6.42 -8.22 19.64
CA GLU A 41 5.10 -8.53 19.03
C GLU A 41 4.79 -7.60 17.84
N LEU A 42 5.23 -6.33 17.93
CA LEU A 42 5.06 -5.32 16.88
C LEU A 42 6.23 -5.29 15.87
N ALA A 43 7.07 -6.32 15.80
CA ALA A 43 8.22 -6.33 14.89
C ALA A 43 7.80 -6.19 13.43
N VAL A 44 6.72 -6.85 13.02
CA VAL A 44 6.18 -6.80 11.65
C VAL A 44 5.69 -5.40 11.26
N ASP A 45 5.24 -4.62 12.25
CA ASP A 45 4.74 -3.24 12.10
C ASP A 45 5.81 -2.18 12.38
N THR A 46 7.08 -2.58 12.43
CA THR A 46 8.18 -1.60 12.52
C THR A 46 8.07 -0.61 11.37
N GLN A 47 8.23 0.67 11.69
CA GLN A 47 8.13 1.75 10.70
C GLN A 47 9.50 2.24 10.27
N VAL A 48 9.58 2.66 9.01
CA VAL A 48 10.68 3.47 8.50
C VAL A 48 10.72 4.80 9.26
N LYS A 49 11.92 5.25 9.64
CA LYS A 49 12.15 6.53 10.32
C LYS A 49 13.22 7.35 9.62
N THR A 50 12.96 8.64 9.50
CA THR A 50 13.90 9.65 9.03
C THR A 50 14.83 10.05 10.16
N PHE A 51 16.14 10.08 9.92
CA PHE A 51 17.13 10.51 10.92
C PHE A 51 17.96 11.68 10.41
N GLY A 52 18.18 12.67 11.29
CA GLY A 52 18.83 13.95 10.93
C GLY A 52 20.34 13.89 10.68
N PHE A 53 21.02 12.77 10.96
CA PHE A 53 22.45 12.59 10.70
C PHE A 53 22.75 11.13 10.29
N GLY A 54 23.06 10.88 9.01
CA GLY A 54 23.35 9.54 8.45
C GLY A 54 22.45 9.16 7.27
N ALA A 55 22.14 7.86 7.10
CA ALA A 55 21.18 7.39 6.10
C ALA A 55 19.85 8.18 6.23
N PRO A 56 19.30 8.74 5.14
CA PRO A 56 18.13 9.62 5.21
C PRO A 56 16.92 8.92 5.84
N MET A 57 16.76 7.60 5.64
CA MET A 57 15.71 6.80 6.24
C MET A 57 16.26 5.47 6.77
N GLN A 58 15.65 4.90 7.80
CA GLN A 58 16.07 3.64 8.41
C GLN A 58 14.86 2.78 8.77
N PHE A 59 14.92 1.47 8.51
CA PHE A 59 14.00 0.48 9.05
C PHE A 59 14.69 -0.27 10.19
N ARG A 60 14.28 0.04 11.43
CA ARG A 60 14.95 -0.40 12.66
C ARG A 60 16.43 0.00 12.72
N THR A 61 17.35 -0.90 12.36
CA THR A 61 18.80 -0.66 12.34
C THR A 61 19.39 -0.61 10.93
N PHE A 62 18.59 -0.94 9.92
CA PHE A 62 19.02 -0.97 8.53
C PHE A 62 18.70 0.36 7.84
N GLY A 63 19.73 1.04 7.34
CA GLY A 63 19.58 2.31 6.62
C GLY A 63 19.23 2.13 5.15
N PHE A 64 18.30 2.95 4.65
CA PHE A 64 18.10 3.21 3.23
C PHE A 64 19.01 4.36 2.83
N PHE A 65 19.98 4.08 1.96
CA PHE A 65 20.91 5.10 1.49
C PHE A 65 20.46 5.60 0.12
N ASP A 66 20.46 6.93 -0.04
CA ASP A 66 20.29 7.55 -1.34
C ASP A 66 21.48 7.14 -2.24
N LYS A 67 21.19 6.87 -3.53
CA LYS A 67 22.19 6.47 -4.54
C LYS A 67 23.31 7.49 -4.68
N ALA A 68 23.08 8.76 -4.28
CA ALA A 68 24.03 9.86 -4.37
C ALA A 68 25.01 9.98 -3.17
N SER A 69 24.87 9.19 -2.11
CA SER A 69 25.71 9.31 -0.90
C SER A 69 27.09 8.66 -1.09
N ALA A 70 28.16 9.43 -0.85
CA ALA A 70 29.55 8.97 -0.89
C ALA A 70 29.90 7.89 0.16
N ALA A 71 29.04 7.66 1.16
CA ALA A 71 29.17 6.53 2.10
C ALA A 71 28.71 5.19 1.51
N SER A 72 28.18 5.19 0.28
CA SER A 72 27.74 3.99 -0.46
C SER A 72 28.95 3.23 -1.02
N SER A 73 29.82 2.77 -0.12
CA SER A 73 30.89 1.84 -0.46
C SER A 73 30.39 0.42 -0.19
N SER A 74 30.01 -0.27 -1.27
CA SER A 74 29.68 -1.70 -1.34
C SER A 74 28.46 -2.20 -0.54
N ALA A 75 27.43 -2.65 -1.28
CA ALA A 75 26.28 -3.47 -0.86
C ALA A 75 24.94 -2.79 -0.50
N SER A 76 24.85 -1.47 -0.31
CA SER A 76 23.54 -0.79 -0.20
C SER A 76 22.97 -0.50 -1.59
N VAL A 77 22.52 -1.55 -2.28
CA VAL A 77 21.59 -1.39 -3.41
C VAL A 77 20.38 -0.64 -2.88
N ALA A 78 19.92 0.41 -3.57
CA ALA A 78 18.64 1.02 -3.27
C ALA A 78 17.56 -0.05 -3.48
N LEU A 79 17.22 -0.78 -2.41
CA LEU A 79 16.34 -1.96 -2.46
C LEU A 79 14.90 -1.59 -2.82
N PHE A 80 14.52 -0.32 -2.63
CA PHE A 80 13.18 0.19 -2.81
C PHE A 80 13.27 1.54 -3.52
N GLU A 81 12.47 1.74 -4.58
CA GLU A 81 12.51 2.97 -5.39
C GLU A 81 11.78 4.14 -4.72
N ARG A 82 10.78 3.86 -3.89
CA ARG A 82 9.95 4.85 -3.19
C ARG A 82 9.75 4.40 -1.74
N VAL A 83 10.35 5.13 -0.80
CA VAL A 83 10.20 4.90 0.64
C VAL A 83 9.75 6.21 1.27
N VAL A 84 8.79 6.13 2.18
CA VAL A 84 8.23 7.28 2.89
C VAL A 84 8.41 7.07 4.40
N ASP A 85 8.69 8.15 5.12
CA ASP A 85 8.77 8.13 6.59
C ASP A 85 7.46 7.58 7.18
N GLY A 86 7.57 6.61 8.08
CA GLY A 86 6.43 5.92 8.68
C GLY A 86 5.95 4.69 7.90
N ASP A 87 6.51 4.37 6.72
CA ASP A 87 6.14 3.15 5.98
C ASP A 87 6.39 1.90 6.84
N THR A 88 5.41 1.00 6.93
CA THR A 88 5.59 -0.36 7.47
C THR A 88 6.14 -1.28 6.39
N MET A 89 6.59 -2.49 6.76
CA MET A 89 6.98 -3.49 5.75
C MET A 89 5.84 -3.83 4.79
N LEU A 90 4.60 -3.79 5.27
CA LEU A 90 3.43 -4.03 4.43
C LEU A 90 3.27 -2.91 3.38
N LEU A 91 3.43 -1.64 3.77
CA LEU A 91 3.46 -0.53 2.80
C LEU A 91 4.62 -0.66 1.81
N LEU A 92 5.81 -1.04 2.26
CA LEU A 92 6.97 -1.26 1.38
C LEU A 92 6.72 -2.38 0.34
N ALA A 93 5.98 -3.43 0.70
CA ALA A 93 5.59 -4.49 -0.23
C ALA A 93 4.62 -3.97 -1.29
N LEU A 94 3.59 -3.24 -0.88
CA LEU A 94 2.58 -2.68 -1.78
C LEU A 94 3.18 -1.66 -2.76
N ARG A 95 4.11 -0.80 -2.30
CA ARG A 95 4.81 0.18 -3.14
C ARG A 95 5.67 -0.45 -4.25
N GLN A 96 6.13 -1.68 -4.04
CA GLN A 96 6.91 -2.42 -5.05
C GLN A 96 6.05 -3.35 -5.92
N TYR A 97 4.73 -3.23 -5.82
CA TYR A 97 3.80 -4.12 -6.51
C TYR A 97 3.98 -5.59 -6.14
N ASP A 98 4.25 -5.90 -4.86
CA ASP A 98 4.45 -7.27 -4.40
C ASP A 98 3.29 -7.80 -3.52
N PRO A 99 2.16 -8.21 -4.13
CA PRO A 99 1.01 -8.73 -3.39
C PRO A 99 1.31 -10.04 -2.66
N ILE A 100 2.28 -10.84 -3.13
CA ILE A 100 2.61 -12.14 -2.51
C ILE A 100 3.25 -11.92 -1.13
N CYS A 101 4.24 -11.03 -1.03
CA CYS A 101 4.82 -10.69 0.27
C CYS A 101 3.85 -9.91 1.15
N ALA A 102 2.99 -9.06 0.56
CA ALA A 102 1.92 -8.40 1.31
C ALA A 102 0.99 -9.42 2.00
N ILE A 103 0.52 -10.44 1.28
CA ILE A 103 -0.28 -11.54 1.84
C ILE A 103 0.48 -12.26 2.97
N ALA A 104 1.78 -12.50 2.80
CA ALA A 104 2.59 -13.15 3.82
C ALA A 104 2.68 -12.31 5.10
N LEU A 105 2.87 -10.99 4.98
CA LEU A 105 2.94 -10.06 6.11
C LEU A 105 1.58 -9.95 6.82
N ILE A 106 0.48 -9.89 6.08
CA ILE A 106 -0.88 -9.91 6.64
C ILE A 106 -1.10 -11.18 7.48
N LYS A 107 -0.71 -12.34 6.95
CA LYS A 107 -0.79 -13.62 7.68
C LYS A 107 0.12 -13.69 8.91
N LEU A 108 1.15 -12.86 8.98
CA LEU A 108 2.03 -12.70 10.14
C LEU A 108 1.51 -11.66 11.15
N GLY A 109 0.33 -11.06 10.89
CA GLY A 109 -0.32 -10.11 11.79
C GLY A 109 0.06 -8.64 11.54
N ALA A 110 0.59 -8.30 10.36
CA ALA A 110 0.84 -6.90 10.00
C ALA A 110 -0.45 -6.08 10.05
N SER A 111 -0.39 -4.91 10.68
CA SER A 111 -1.52 -3.99 10.81
C SER A 111 -1.86 -3.33 9.49
N LEU A 112 -3.16 -3.27 9.18
CA LEU A 112 -3.70 -2.60 7.99
C LEU A 112 -3.90 -1.09 8.18
N HIS A 113 -3.73 -0.58 9.41
CA HIS A 113 -4.19 0.76 9.81
C HIS A 113 -3.06 1.68 10.26
N VAL A 114 -1.82 1.23 10.29
CA VAL A 114 -0.66 2.08 10.61
C VAL A 114 -0.40 3.02 9.44
N SER A 115 -0.62 4.31 9.67
CA SER A 115 -0.36 5.36 8.68
C SER A 115 1.09 5.83 8.70
N ASN A 116 1.62 6.14 7.54
CA ASN A 116 2.89 6.84 7.37
C ASN A 116 2.72 8.38 7.50
N SER A 117 3.81 9.12 7.31
CA SER A 117 3.84 10.60 7.35
C SER A 117 2.99 11.29 6.28
N GLN A 118 2.62 10.57 5.21
CA GLN A 118 1.72 11.03 4.15
C GLN A 118 0.26 10.61 4.41
N ASN A 119 -0.03 10.07 5.59
CA ASN A 119 -1.35 9.56 5.97
C ASN A 119 -1.84 8.38 5.10
N GLU A 120 -0.92 7.69 4.42
CA GLU A 120 -1.20 6.46 3.68
C GLU A 120 -1.07 5.26 4.62
N ASN A 121 -2.02 4.33 4.55
CA ASN A 121 -2.01 3.07 5.31
C ASN A 121 -2.22 1.87 4.35
N PRO A 122 -1.86 0.64 4.76
CA PRO A 122 -1.98 -0.53 3.88
C PRO A 122 -3.39 -0.81 3.35
N LEU A 123 -4.43 -0.58 4.14
CA LEU A 123 -5.81 -0.80 3.71
C LEU A 123 -6.18 0.14 2.55
N GLN A 124 -5.86 1.43 2.69
CA GLN A 124 -6.06 2.43 1.64
C GLN A 124 -5.27 2.07 0.38
N ALA A 125 -3.97 1.77 0.50
CA ALA A 125 -3.12 1.43 -0.64
C ALA A 125 -3.63 0.17 -1.39
N THR A 126 -4.12 -0.83 -0.64
CA THR A 126 -4.71 -2.03 -1.23
C THR A 126 -6.05 -1.74 -1.91
N PHE A 127 -6.89 -0.91 -1.29
CA PHE A 127 -8.14 -0.46 -1.89
C PHE A 127 -7.91 0.34 -3.17
N ASP A 128 -6.92 1.22 -3.21
CA ASP A 128 -6.59 2.01 -4.40
C ASP A 128 -6.14 1.12 -5.55
N ALA A 129 -5.35 0.07 -5.27
CA ALA A 129 -4.99 -0.94 -6.25
C ALA A 129 -6.22 -1.71 -6.76
N MET A 130 -7.15 -2.08 -5.87
CA MET A 130 -8.41 -2.74 -6.25
C MET A 130 -9.27 -1.84 -7.14
N ALA A 131 -9.50 -0.60 -6.72
CA ALA A 131 -10.24 0.42 -7.47
C ALA A 131 -9.65 0.59 -8.88
N PHE A 132 -8.33 0.73 -8.98
CA PHE A 132 -7.63 0.80 -10.26
C PHE A 132 -7.91 -0.43 -11.13
N LEU A 133 -7.73 -1.65 -10.60
CA LEU A 133 -7.93 -2.88 -11.38
C LEU A 133 -9.40 -3.09 -11.80
N ARG A 134 -10.37 -2.60 -11.02
CA ARG A 134 -11.80 -2.63 -11.36
C ARG A 134 -12.17 -1.61 -12.44
N LEU A 135 -11.51 -0.44 -12.43
CA LEU A 135 -11.68 0.61 -13.43
C LEU A 135 -10.99 0.33 -14.77
N HIS A 136 -10.04 -0.61 -14.79
CA HIS A 136 -9.27 -1.00 -15.97
C HIS A 136 -9.41 -2.50 -16.26
N PRO A 137 -10.57 -3.01 -16.73
CA PRO A 137 -10.75 -4.43 -17.03
C PRO A 137 -9.91 -4.90 -18.24
N GLU A 138 -9.66 -6.21 -18.35
CA GLU A 138 -8.93 -6.78 -19.49
C GLU A 138 -9.66 -6.51 -20.82
N GLY A 139 -8.90 -6.11 -21.85
CA GLY A 139 -9.44 -5.86 -23.19
C GLY A 139 -9.69 -4.39 -23.55
N VAL A 140 -9.42 -3.43 -22.65
CA VAL A 140 -9.39 -2.00 -23.00
C VAL A 140 -8.02 -1.69 -23.63
N SER A 141 -7.98 -1.62 -24.97
CA SER A 141 -6.77 -1.26 -25.74
C SER A 141 -6.10 -0.01 -25.18
N GLN A 142 -4.83 -0.14 -24.79
CA GLN A 142 -4.00 0.96 -24.31
C GLN A 142 -3.55 1.83 -25.49
N ASP A 143 -4.30 2.88 -25.80
CA ASP A 143 -3.81 4.00 -26.61
C ASP A 143 -3.18 5.12 -25.76
N GLN A 144 -2.82 4.84 -24.50
CA GLN A 144 -2.12 5.81 -23.66
C GLN A 144 -0.97 5.16 -22.88
N PRO A 145 0.29 5.60 -23.12
CA PRO A 145 1.42 5.31 -22.26
C PRO A 145 1.46 6.35 -21.13
N GLU A 146 0.57 6.26 -20.15
CA GLU A 146 0.70 7.09 -18.96
C GLU A 146 1.57 6.40 -17.91
N ASN A 147 2.82 6.89 -17.81
CA ASN A 147 3.73 6.79 -16.67
C ASN A 147 3.83 5.42 -15.99
N GLY A 148 4.79 4.61 -16.47
CA GLY A 148 5.71 3.67 -15.79
C GLY A 148 5.42 2.92 -14.48
N GLY A 149 4.45 3.29 -13.64
CA GLY A 149 4.12 2.62 -12.37
C GLY A 149 2.97 1.61 -12.49
N ASN A 150 1.89 1.98 -13.16
CA ASN A 150 0.65 1.18 -13.13
C ASN A 150 0.65 -0.05 -14.06
N CYS A 151 1.71 -0.22 -14.86
CA CYS A 151 1.93 -1.42 -15.67
C CYS A 151 2.13 -2.66 -14.79
N GLY A 152 2.76 -2.51 -13.62
CA GLY A 152 3.00 -3.61 -12.68
C GLY A 152 1.71 -4.19 -12.08
N LEU A 153 0.72 -3.33 -11.75
CA LEU A 153 -0.58 -3.78 -11.23
C LEU A 153 -1.32 -4.66 -12.23
N LEU A 154 -1.36 -4.27 -13.50
CA LEU A 154 -2.06 -5.01 -14.55
C LEU A 154 -1.39 -6.37 -14.82
N GLN A 155 -0.05 -6.41 -14.83
CA GLN A 155 0.71 -7.65 -15.02
C GLN A 155 0.50 -8.66 -13.89
N LEU A 156 0.29 -8.17 -12.66
CA LEU A 156 0.15 -9.00 -11.46
C LEU A 156 -1.31 -9.12 -11.00
N ARG A 157 -2.29 -8.88 -11.90
CA ARG A 157 -3.72 -8.89 -11.59
C ARG A 157 -4.15 -10.11 -10.78
N ALA A 158 -3.81 -11.32 -11.25
CA ALA A 158 -4.22 -12.57 -10.59
C ALA A 158 -3.71 -12.65 -9.13
N GLU A 159 -2.52 -12.12 -8.86
CA GLU A 159 -1.94 -12.12 -7.53
C GLU A 159 -2.57 -11.05 -6.63
N TYR A 160 -2.93 -9.90 -7.21
CA TYR A 160 -3.72 -8.88 -6.52
C TYR A 160 -5.14 -9.37 -6.20
N GLU A 161 -5.79 -10.12 -7.09
CA GLU A 161 -7.08 -10.75 -6.78
C GLU A 161 -6.98 -11.69 -5.58
N ALA A 162 -5.86 -12.41 -5.44
CA ALA A 162 -5.60 -13.22 -4.25
C ALA A 162 -5.45 -12.36 -2.99
N LEU A 163 -4.78 -11.21 -3.07
CA LEU A 163 -4.68 -10.25 -1.98
C LEU A 163 -6.06 -9.69 -1.59
N PHE A 164 -6.87 -9.29 -2.56
CA PHE A 164 -8.22 -8.77 -2.31
C PHE A 164 -9.14 -9.84 -1.71
N SER A 165 -8.97 -11.10 -2.11
CA SER A 165 -9.69 -12.22 -1.53
C SER A 165 -9.33 -12.45 -0.06
N VAL A 166 -8.06 -12.21 0.32
CA VAL A 166 -7.63 -12.29 1.73
C VAL A 166 -8.23 -11.18 2.57
N LEU A 167 -8.44 -9.99 2.00
CA LEU A 167 -8.93 -8.79 2.69
C LEU A 167 -10.37 -8.43 2.30
N HIS A 168 -11.18 -9.41 1.91
CA HIS A 168 -12.49 -9.15 1.30
C HIS A 168 -13.40 -8.32 2.21
N ASP A 169 -13.51 -8.73 3.47
CA ASP A 169 -14.41 -8.10 4.44
C ASP A 169 -13.91 -6.71 4.85
N GLU A 170 -12.59 -6.55 5.03
CA GLU A 170 -11.97 -5.27 5.37
C GLU A 170 -12.11 -4.27 4.23
N LEU A 171 -11.89 -4.69 2.98
CA LEU A 171 -12.03 -3.83 1.80
C LEU A 171 -13.49 -3.46 1.52
N ALA A 172 -14.43 -4.41 1.71
CA ALA A 172 -15.85 -4.13 1.57
C ALA A 172 -16.32 -3.11 2.62
N THR A 173 -15.97 -3.34 3.89
CA THR A 173 -16.30 -2.41 5.00
C THR A 173 -15.69 -1.03 4.76
N PHE A 174 -14.45 -0.99 4.27
CA PHE A 174 -13.76 0.25 3.93
C PHE A 174 -14.45 1.02 2.80
N TYR A 175 -14.86 0.31 1.74
CA TYR A 175 -15.57 0.90 0.61
C TYR A 175 -16.94 1.44 1.00
N ASP A 176 -17.72 0.67 1.75
CA ASP A 176 -19.05 1.08 2.22
C ASP A 176 -18.97 2.33 3.08
N LYS A 177 -17.98 2.40 3.97
CA LYS A 177 -17.73 3.60 4.79
C LYS A 177 -17.40 4.81 3.92
N GLN A 178 -16.47 4.67 2.97
CA GLN A 178 -16.13 5.78 2.05
C GLN A 178 -17.35 6.25 1.26
N LYS A 179 -18.13 5.31 0.72
CA LYS A 179 -19.34 5.60 -0.05
C LYS A 179 -20.38 6.33 0.80
N ALA A 180 -20.60 5.91 2.04
CA ALA A 180 -21.51 6.57 2.98
C ALA A 180 -21.04 7.98 3.36
N ASP A 181 -19.74 8.17 3.58
CA ASP A 181 -19.14 9.48 3.87
C ASP A 181 -19.34 10.45 2.68
N VAL A 182 -19.13 9.95 1.45
CA VAL A 182 -19.39 10.72 0.22
C VAL A 182 -20.88 11.03 0.04
N GLU A 183 -21.77 10.05 0.25
CA GLU A 183 -23.21 10.25 0.17
C GLU A 183 -23.67 11.37 1.10
N ARG A 184 -23.22 11.35 2.36
CA ARG A 184 -23.52 12.39 3.35
C ARG A 184 -23.04 13.76 2.88
N GLY A 185 -21.80 13.86 2.38
CA GLY A 185 -21.25 15.11 1.86
C GLY A 185 -22.03 15.65 0.66
N LEU A 186 -22.43 14.79 -0.28
CA LEU A 186 -23.25 15.18 -1.43
C LEU A 186 -24.65 15.63 -1.00
N ARG A 187 -25.26 14.93 -0.03
CA ARG A 187 -26.58 15.25 0.50
C ARG A 187 -26.60 16.63 1.15
N GLU A 188 -25.64 16.91 2.03
CA GLU A 188 -25.49 18.22 2.68
C GLU A 188 -25.33 19.35 1.65
N LEU A 189 -24.49 19.13 0.64
CA LEU A 189 -24.24 20.11 -0.41
C LEU A 189 -25.47 20.35 -1.29
N TYR A 190 -26.13 19.29 -1.76
CA TYR A 190 -27.28 19.41 -2.65
C TYR A 190 -28.52 19.93 -1.94
N GLN A 191 -28.75 19.57 -0.68
CA GLN A 191 -29.84 20.17 0.11
C GLN A 191 -29.73 21.70 0.19
N ARG A 192 -28.50 22.24 0.20
CA ARG A 192 -28.25 23.68 0.29
C ARG A 192 -28.29 24.39 -1.06
N PHE A 193 -27.71 23.80 -2.11
CA PHE A 193 -27.46 24.50 -3.37
C PHE A 193 -28.23 23.95 -4.59
N ALA A 194 -28.71 22.70 -4.54
CA ALA A 194 -29.44 22.06 -5.64
C ALA A 194 -30.38 20.93 -5.15
N PRO A 195 -31.48 21.25 -4.44
CA PRO A 195 -32.32 20.25 -3.78
C PRO A 195 -32.94 19.22 -4.74
N ASP A 196 -33.16 19.61 -6.00
CA ASP A 196 -33.64 18.76 -7.09
C ASP A 196 -32.69 17.61 -7.43
N ARG A 197 -31.43 17.69 -7.02
CA ARG A 197 -30.40 16.66 -7.24
C ARG A 197 -30.31 15.62 -6.12
N VAL A 198 -30.94 15.84 -4.97
CA VAL A 198 -30.86 14.92 -3.82
C VAL A 198 -31.36 13.52 -4.17
N SER A 199 -32.41 13.42 -4.99
CA SER A 199 -32.95 12.13 -5.46
C SER A 199 -32.03 11.38 -6.42
N LYS A 200 -31.00 12.05 -6.98
CA LYS A 200 -30.06 11.47 -7.95
C LYS A 200 -28.77 10.96 -7.32
N ILE A 201 -28.56 11.20 -6.02
CA ILE A 201 -27.30 10.85 -5.32
C ILE A 201 -26.98 9.36 -5.50
N GLN A 202 -27.94 8.48 -5.26
CA GLN A 202 -27.72 7.04 -5.38
C GLN A 202 -27.23 6.62 -6.78
N ILE A 203 -27.90 7.12 -7.84
CA ILE A 203 -27.54 6.85 -9.24
C ILE A 203 -26.13 7.40 -9.54
N GLN A 204 -25.78 8.56 -8.99
CA GLN A 204 -24.44 9.12 -9.17
C GLN A 204 -23.37 8.30 -8.45
N LEU A 205 -23.63 7.82 -7.23
CA LEU A 205 -22.70 6.95 -6.52
C LEU A 205 -22.45 5.64 -7.28
N GLU A 206 -23.49 5.08 -7.91
CA GLU A 206 -23.36 3.89 -8.77
C GLU A 206 -22.57 4.19 -10.05
N THR A 207 -22.85 5.33 -10.68
CA THR A 207 -22.15 5.75 -11.91
C THR A 207 -20.67 6.03 -11.66
N TYR A 208 -20.34 6.56 -10.48
CA TYR A 208 -18.99 6.91 -10.06
C TYR A 208 -18.40 5.85 -9.13
N ALA A 209 -18.79 4.57 -9.27
CA ALA A 209 -18.23 3.49 -8.47
C ALA A 209 -16.68 3.52 -8.49
N TYR A 210 -16.07 3.48 -7.30
CA TYR A 210 -14.62 3.62 -7.08
C TYR A 210 -14.02 5.00 -7.43
N ARG A 211 -14.85 6.00 -7.73
CA ARG A 211 -14.50 7.39 -8.05
C ARG A 211 -15.40 8.40 -7.34
N GLU A 212 -16.09 7.98 -6.27
CA GLU A 212 -17.11 8.76 -5.57
C GLU A 212 -16.50 10.01 -4.92
N HIS A 213 -15.28 9.91 -4.40
CA HIS A 213 -14.55 11.08 -3.88
C HIS A 213 -14.35 12.17 -4.94
N SER A 214 -13.99 11.79 -6.18
CA SER A 214 -13.85 12.75 -7.29
C SER A 214 -15.18 13.43 -7.65
N LEU A 215 -16.30 12.71 -7.53
CA LEU A 215 -17.65 13.28 -7.70
C LEU A 215 -17.93 14.34 -6.63
N LEU A 216 -17.64 14.05 -5.36
CA LEU A 216 -17.86 15.00 -4.27
C LEU A 216 -16.99 16.25 -4.42
N GLU A 217 -15.71 16.10 -4.72
CA GLU A 217 -14.81 17.24 -4.92
C GLU A 217 -15.24 18.10 -6.11
N SER A 218 -15.66 17.47 -7.21
CA SER A 218 -16.23 18.19 -8.37
C SER A 218 -17.52 18.94 -8.01
N ALA A 219 -18.37 18.35 -7.17
CA ALA A 219 -19.58 19.00 -6.70
C ALA A 219 -19.25 20.19 -5.78
N LYS A 220 -18.33 20.03 -4.82
CA LYS A 220 -17.88 21.12 -3.94
C LYS A 220 -17.32 22.29 -4.75
N ALA A 221 -16.43 22.01 -5.71
CA ALA A 221 -15.88 23.02 -6.60
C ALA A 221 -16.97 23.77 -7.40
N LYS A 222 -18.07 23.10 -7.76
CA LYS A 222 -19.16 23.75 -8.50
C LYS A 222 -20.04 24.67 -7.66
N TYR A 223 -20.24 24.37 -6.38
CA TYR A 223 -21.23 25.05 -5.54
C TYR A 223 -20.63 25.92 -4.42
N MET A 224 -19.34 25.73 -4.12
CA MET A 224 -18.64 26.46 -3.04
C MET A 224 -17.53 27.39 -3.55
N LEU A 225 -17.23 27.37 -4.86
CA LEU A 225 -16.46 28.43 -5.54
C LEU A 225 -17.42 29.44 -6.16
#